data_AF-A0A2V9C0K0-F1
#
_entry.id   AF-A0A2V9C0K0-F1
#
_cell.length_a   1.000
_cell.length_b   1.000
_cell.length_c   1.000
_cell.angle_alpha   90.00
_cell.angle_beta   90.00
_cell.angle_gamma   90.00
#
_symmetry.space_group_name_H-M   'P 1'
#
loop_
_entity.id
_entity.type
_entity.pdbx_description
1 polymer ?
#
loop_
_entity_poly.entity_id
_entity_poly.type
_entity_poly.pdbx_seq_one_letter_code
_entity_poly.pdbx_strand_id
1 'polypeptide(L)'
;MHNGGMATLEQVVDFYSRGGEFAKENAAVLSSRIKNLGLSADDKAALVAFLKALTDERVRLERAPFDHPELFVSNGSIGSTSTILADGTGNSVQDTIRVPAVGKSGVSAAPPNFLQ
;
A
#
# COMPACT_ATOMS: atom_id res chain seq x y z
N MET A 1 -2.62 -0.99 -11.65
CA MET A 1 -3.70 -0.43 -12.50
C MET A 1 -3.83 1.06 -12.23
N HIS A 2 -4.22 1.87 -13.22
CA HIS A 2 -4.28 3.34 -13.05
C HIS A 2 -5.25 3.80 -11.94
N ASN A 3 -6.21 2.95 -11.58
CA ASN A 3 -7.23 3.21 -10.56
C ASN A 3 -6.95 2.57 -9.19
N GLY A 4 -5.79 1.92 -9.00
CA GLY A 4 -5.49 1.20 -7.76
C GLY A 4 -6.36 -0.03 -7.48
N GLY A 5 -7.08 -0.58 -8.47
CA GLY A 5 -8.01 -1.70 -8.27
C GLY A 5 -7.38 -3.07 -7.95
N MET A 6 -6.06 -3.13 -7.76
CA MET A 6 -5.35 -4.35 -7.35
C MET A 6 -4.47 -4.03 -6.14
N ALA A 7 -4.61 -4.84 -5.10
CA ALA A 7 -4.00 -4.62 -3.80
C ALA A 7 -2.55 -5.13 -3.72
N THR A 8 -2.20 -6.15 -4.51
CA THR A 8 -0.88 -6.78 -4.47
C THR A 8 -0.19 -6.84 -5.83
N LEU A 9 1.14 -7.00 -5.83
CA LEU A 9 1.91 -7.14 -7.06
C LEU A 9 1.56 -8.43 -7.82
N GLU A 10 1.26 -9.51 -7.10
CA GLU A 10 0.82 -10.80 -7.64
C GLU A 10 -0.45 -10.63 -8.47
N GLN A 11 -1.43 -9.84 -7.97
CA GLN A 11 -2.66 -9.56 -8.71
C GLN A 11 -2.38 -8.82 -10.03
N VAL A 12 -1.44 -7.86 -10.00
CA VAL A 12 -1.03 -7.13 -11.21
C VAL A 12 -0.33 -8.06 -12.21
N VAL A 13 0.56 -8.92 -11.73
CA VAL A 13 1.23 -9.92 -12.57
C VAL A 13 0.23 -10.91 -13.15
N ASP A 14 -0.73 -11.39 -12.36
CA ASP A 14 -1.81 -12.28 -12.80
C ASP A 14 -2.66 -11.63 -13.89
N PHE A 15 -3.01 -10.36 -13.73
CA PHE A 15 -3.74 -9.59 -14.73
C PHE A 15 -3.03 -9.61 -16.09
N TYR A 16 -1.74 -9.27 -16.13
CA TYR A 16 -1.00 -9.28 -17.38
C TYR A 16 -0.75 -10.69 -17.91
N SER A 17 -0.47 -11.66 -17.02
CA SER A 17 -0.27 -13.05 -17.40
C SER A 17 -1.48 -13.64 -18.12
N ARG A 18 -2.70 -13.26 -17.73
CA ARG A 18 -3.93 -13.77 -18.37
C ARG A 18 -4.41 -12.93 -19.56
N GLY A 19 -3.69 -11.88 -19.94
CA GLY A 19 -4.06 -10.99 -21.04
C GLY A 19 -5.12 -9.95 -20.68
N GLY A 20 -5.23 -9.61 -19.40
CA GLY A 20 -6.12 -8.59 -18.87
C GLY A 20 -7.50 -9.11 -18.42
N GLU A 21 -8.44 -8.19 -18.29
CA GLU A 21 -9.85 -8.45 -17.98
C GLU A 21 -10.72 -7.98 -19.14
N PHE A 22 -11.85 -8.63 -19.36
CA PHE A 22 -12.83 -8.27 -20.39
C PHE A 22 -12.35 -8.43 -21.85
N ALA A 23 -11.56 -9.47 -22.13
CA ALA A 23 -11.06 -9.73 -23.48
C ALA A 23 -12.19 -9.94 -24.51
N LYS A 24 -13.35 -10.46 -24.08
CA LYS A 24 -14.52 -10.68 -24.95
C LYS A 24 -15.21 -9.37 -25.29
N GLU A 25 -15.45 -8.55 -24.28
CA GLU A 25 -16.12 -7.26 -24.37
C GLU A 25 -15.28 -6.28 -25.21
N ASN A 26 -13.95 -6.36 -25.08
CA ASN A 26 -13.02 -5.51 -25.82
C ASN A 26 -12.55 -6.11 -27.15
N ALA A 27 -13.11 -7.22 -27.62
CA ALA A 27 -12.59 -7.97 -28.78
C ALA A 27 -12.40 -7.13 -30.05
N ALA A 28 -13.21 -6.09 -30.26
CA ALA A 28 -13.13 -5.20 -31.42
C ALA A 28 -11.90 -4.27 -31.42
N VAL A 29 -11.34 -3.96 -30.25
CA VAL A 29 -10.22 -3.00 -30.07
C VAL A 29 -9.01 -3.64 -29.40
N LEU A 30 -9.13 -4.89 -28.95
CA LEU A 30 -8.04 -5.61 -28.29
C LEU A 30 -6.90 -5.88 -29.28
N SER A 31 -5.69 -5.48 -28.92
CA SER A 31 -4.51 -5.75 -29.73
C SER A 31 -4.24 -7.25 -29.84
N SER A 32 -3.87 -7.74 -31.02
CA SER A 32 -3.47 -9.12 -31.27
C SER A 32 -2.23 -9.57 -30.46
N ARG A 33 -1.48 -8.63 -29.88
CA ARG A 33 -0.34 -8.93 -28.99
C ARG A 33 -0.76 -9.21 -27.55
N ILE A 34 -1.98 -8.86 -27.16
CA ILE A 34 -2.51 -9.14 -25.82
C ILE A 34 -3.10 -10.55 -25.85
N LYS A 35 -2.44 -11.46 -25.13
CA LYS A 35 -2.79 -12.88 -25.06
C LYS A 35 -2.43 -13.44 -23.69
N ASN A 36 -3.00 -14.59 -23.37
CA ASN A 36 -2.58 -15.35 -22.20
C ASN A 36 -1.11 -15.79 -22.39
N LEU A 37 -0.26 -15.38 -21.47
CA LEU A 37 1.17 -15.70 -21.44
C LEU A 37 1.45 -17.05 -20.79
N GLY A 38 0.49 -17.57 -20.00
CA GLY A 38 0.61 -18.89 -19.37
C GLY A 38 1.75 -18.98 -18.34
N LEU A 39 2.12 -17.88 -17.69
CA LEU A 39 3.18 -17.89 -16.67
C LEU A 39 2.86 -18.89 -15.56
N SER A 40 3.84 -19.72 -15.21
CA SER A 40 3.73 -20.63 -14.07
C SER A 40 3.69 -19.86 -12.75
N ALA A 41 3.33 -20.54 -11.65
CA ALA A 41 3.39 -19.93 -10.32
C ALA A 41 4.81 -19.45 -9.98
N ASP A 42 5.83 -20.21 -10.38
CA ASP A 42 7.23 -19.89 -10.14
C ASP A 42 7.69 -18.68 -10.96
N ASP A 43 7.28 -18.57 -12.23
CA ASP A 43 7.59 -17.40 -13.07
C ASP A 43 7.01 -16.12 -12.46
N LYS A 44 5.77 -16.19 -11.95
CA LYS A 44 5.10 -15.06 -11.32
C LYS A 44 5.79 -14.67 -10.01
N ALA A 45 6.13 -15.66 -9.18
CA ALA A 45 6.85 -15.42 -7.93
C ALA A 45 8.23 -14.79 -8.20
N ALA A 46 8.97 -15.28 -9.20
CA ALA A 46 10.26 -14.74 -9.61
C ALA A 46 10.13 -13.29 -10.12
N LEU A 47 9.10 -12.99 -10.91
CA LEU A 47 8.85 -11.64 -11.39
C LEU A 47 8.49 -10.69 -10.24
N VAL A 48 7.63 -11.11 -9.31
CA VAL A 48 7.30 -10.32 -8.11
C VAL A 48 8.55 -10.06 -7.27
N ALA A 49 9.39 -11.08 -7.05
CA ALA A 49 10.65 -10.93 -6.33
C ALA A 49 11.59 -9.92 -7.03
N PHE A 50 11.70 -10.01 -8.35
CA PHE A 50 12.45 -9.04 -9.15
C PHE A 50 11.91 -7.61 -8.97
N LEU A 51 10.59 -7.41 -9.05
CA LEU A 51 9.97 -6.10 -8.88
C LEU A 51 10.16 -5.55 -7.46
N LYS A 52 10.05 -6.41 -6.43
CA LYS A 52 10.33 -6.05 -5.03
C LYS A 52 11.80 -5.62 -4.86
N ALA A 53 12.73 -6.19 -5.62
CA ALA A 53 14.14 -5.81 -5.60
C ALA A 53 14.43 -4.42 -6.20
N LEU A 54 13.49 -3.82 -6.95
CA LEU A 54 13.62 -2.46 -7.48
C LEU A 54 13.28 -1.37 -6.45
N THR A 55 12.96 -1.76 -5.22
CA THR A 55 12.62 -0.85 -4.13
C THR A 55 13.83 -0.05 -3.67
N ASP A 56 13.69 1.27 -3.55
CA ASP A 56 14.70 2.09 -2.87
C ASP A 56 14.67 1.81 -1.36
N GLU A 57 15.78 1.27 -0.85
CA GLU A 57 15.96 0.96 0.56
C GLU A 57 15.75 2.15 1.50
N ARG A 58 15.96 3.38 1.02
CA ARG A 58 15.71 4.59 1.80
C ARG A 58 14.23 4.85 1.98
N VAL A 59 13.40 4.53 0.99
CA VAL A 59 11.94 4.60 1.13
C VAL A 59 11.45 3.51 2.06
N ARG A 60 11.94 2.27 1.85
CA ARG A 60 11.55 1.11 2.67
C ARG A 60 11.88 1.28 4.17
N LEU A 61 12.95 2.00 4.47
CA LEU A 61 13.43 2.22 5.84
C LEU A 61 13.26 3.66 6.30
N GLU A 62 12.50 4.50 5.58
CA GLU A 62 12.21 5.90 5.96
C GLU A 62 13.50 6.70 6.28
N ARG A 63 14.57 6.47 5.50
CA ARG A 63 15.85 7.19 5.59
C ARG A 63 15.77 8.48 4.79
N ALA A 64 16.64 9.43 5.11
CA ALA A 64 16.71 10.68 4.36
C ALA A 64 16.84 10.44 2.83
N PRO A 65 16.09 11.19 2.00
CA PRO A 65 15.25 12.34 2.36
C PRO A 65 13.78 12.00 2.73
N PHE A 66 13.47 10.73 2.97
CA PHE A 66 12.14 10.23 3.33
C PHE A 66 11.96 10.03 4.83
N ASP A 67 12.89 10.55 5.63
CA ASP A 67 12.78 10.63 7.08
C ASP A 67 11.74 11.71 7.47
N HIS A 68 11.19 11.65 8.69
CA HIS A 68 10.06 12.52 9.08
C HIS A 68 10.07 12.91 10.56
N PRO A 69 9.50 14.07 10.92
CA PRO A 69 9.38 14.48 12.31
C PRO A 69 8.33 13.65 13.05
N GLU A 70 8.26 13.84 14.36
CA GLU A 70 7.17 13.32 15.18
C GLU A 70 5.87 14.08 14.88
N LEU A 71 4.76 13.34 14.82
CA LEU A 71 3.43 13.89 14.60
C LEU A 71 2.45 13.34 15.64
N PHE A 72 1.53 14.18 16.09
CA PHE A 72 0.35 13.78 16.85
C PHE A 72 -0.85 13.95 15.93
N VAL A 73 -1.39 12.82 15.44
CA VAL A 73 -2.55 12.81 14.54
C VAL A 73 -3.81 12.57 15.35
N SER A 74 -4.89 13.27 14.99
CA SER A 74 -6.20 13.08 15.64
C SER A 74 -6.70 11.65 15.39
N ASN A 75 -7.17 10.99 16.44
CA ASN A 75 -7.79 9.66 16.38
C ASN A 75 -9.28 9.71 16.78
N GLY A 76 -9.92 10.87 16.59
CA GLY A 76 -11.31 11.10 16.98
C GLY A 76 -11.47 11.32 18.48
N SER A 77 -12.70 11.22 18.99
CA SER A 77 -12.99 11.41 20.41
C SER A 77 -12.92 10.09 21.18
N ILE A 78 -12.40 10.13 22.39
CA ILE A 78 -12.32 8.95 23.27
C ILE A 78 -13.74 8.46 23.58
N GLY A 79 -14.02 7.18 23.31
CA GLY A 79 -15.31 6.58 23.60
C GLY A 79 -15.72 5.51 22.60
N SER A 80 -17.02 5.45 22.31
CA SER A 80 -17.66 4.51 21.40
C SER A 80 -18.59 5.25 20.43
N THR A 81 -19.21 4.51 19.52
CA THR A 81 -20.19 5.05 18.56
C THR A 81 -21.40 5.73 19.22
N SER A 82 -21.74 5.37 20.45
CA SER A 82 -22.91 5.87 21.16
C SER A 82 -22.59 6.83 22.31
N THR A 83 -21.37 6.81 22.83
CA THR A 83 -20.98 7.64 23.98
C THR A 83 -19.54 8.11 23.87
N ILE A 84 -19.30 9.38 24.13
CA ILE A 84 -17.96 9.99 24.13
C ILE A 84 -17.61 10.51 25.53
N LEU A 85 -16.32 10.52 25.84
CA LEU A 85 -15.80 11.12 27.07
C LEU A 85 -15.88 12.65 26.95
N ALA A 86 -16.58 13.28 27.87
CA ALA A 86 -16.67 14.74 27.96
C ALA A 86 -15.53 15.31 28.81
N ASP A 87 -15.04 16.50 28.45
CA ASP A 87 -13.97 17.21 29.16
C ASP A 87 -14.47 18.08 30.33
N GLY A 88 -15.78 18.05 30.61
CA GLY A 88 -16.43 18.87 31.64
C GLY A 88 -16.81 20.29 31.21
N THR A 89 -16.51 20.70 29.97
CA THR A 89 -16.86 22.01 29.39
C THR A 89 -17.95 21.95 28.32
N GLY A 90 -18.50 20.75 28.09
CA GLY A 90 -19.43 20.47 26.99
C GLY A 90 -18.74 20.04 25.70
N ASN A 91 -17.41 19.87 25.70
CA ASN A 91 -16.65 19.34 24.58
C ASN A 91 -16.22 17.89 24.84
N SER A 92 -15.81 17.21 23.77
CA SER A 92 -15.27 15.85 23.86
C SER A 92 -13.77 15.86 24.09
N VAL A 93 -13.28 14.87 24.84
CA VAL A 93 -11.85 14.58 24.93
C VAL A 93 -11.39 13.93 23.63
N GLN A 94 -10.41 14.55 22.96
CA GLN A 94 -9.84 14.02 21.72
C GLN A 94 -8.74 13.00 22.01
N ASP A 95 -8.81 11.88 21.30
CA ASP A 95 -7.74 10.90 21.22
C ASP A 95 -6.71 11.32 20.17
N THR A 96 -5.45 10.96 20.40
CA THR A 96 -4.37 11.21 19.46
C THR A 96 -3.48 9.99 19.32
N ILE A 97 -3.14 9.66 18.09
CA ILE A 97 -2.10 8.68 17.78
C ILE A 97 -0.79 9.43 17.63
N ARG A 98 0.22 9.01 18.38
CA ARG A 98 1.59 9.48 18.22
C ARG A 98 2.28 8.68 17.13
N VAL A 99 2.76 9.37 16.10
CA VAL A 99 3.65 8.84 15.07
C VAL A 99 5.07 9.30 15.41
N PRO A 100 5.98 8.42 15.87
CA PRO A 100 7.32 8.81 16.30
C PRO A 100 8.15 9.41 15.16
N ALA A 101 9.12 10.27 15.50
CA ALA A 101 10.08 10.74 14.51
C ALA A 101 10.97 9.60 13.99
N VAL A 102 11.32 9.65 12.71
CA VAL A 102 12.38 8.86 12.10
C VAL A 102 13.43 9.82 11.60
N GLY A 103 14.66 9.69 12.09
CA GLY A 103 15.78 10.55 11.67
C GLY A 103 16.47 10.00 10.43
N LYS A 104 17.44 10.76 9.89
CA LYS A 104 18.22 10.44 8.68
C LYS A 104 18.64 8.98 8.49
N SER A 105 18.95 8.27 9.58
CA SER A 105 19.39 6.87 9.57
C SER A 105 18.27 5.85 9.31
N GLY A 106 17.01 6.28 9.39
CA GLY A 106 15.82 5.46 9.17
C GLY A 106 15.46 4.55 10.35
N VAL A 107 14.44 3.72 10.13
CA VAL A 107 14.05 2.64 11.02
C VAL A 107 14.91 1.38 10.80
N SER A 108 15.01 0.52 11.81
CA SER A 108 15.78 -0.73 11.73
C SER A 108 15.09 -1.84 10.93
N ALA A 109 13.78 -1.72 10.71
CA ALA A 109 12.97 -2.64 9.93
C ALA A 109 11.86 -1.86 9.21
N ALA A 110 11.42 -2.36 8.06
CA ALA A 110 10.36 -1.72 7.29
C ALA A 110 9.05 -1.66 8.12
N PRO A 111 8.25 -0.59 7.95
CA PRO A 111 6.98 -0.47 8.64
C PRO A 111 5.99 -1.56 8.20
N PRO A 112 4.95 -1.85 9.01
CA PRO A 112 3.91 -2.80 8.65
C PRO A 112 3.28 -2.47 7.29
N ASN A 113 2.92 -3.50 6.52
CA ASN A 113 2.26 -3.39 5.21
C ASN A 113 3.10 -2.77 4.08
N PHE A 114 4.38 -2.43 4.29
CA PHE A 114 5.24 -1.98 3.20
C PHE A 114 5.61 -3.16 2.27
N LEU A 115 5.05 -3.15 1.05
CA LEU A 115 5.28 -4.16 0.01
C LEU A 115 5.07 -5.61 0.47
N GLN A 116 4.06 -5.85 1.30
CA GLN A 116 3.57 -7.20 1.59
C GLN A 116 3.01 -7.84 0.31
#